data_AF-X1HI74-F1
#
_entry.id   AF-X1HI74-F1
#
_cell.length_a   1.000
_cell.length_b   1.000
_cell.length_c   1.000
_cell.angle_alpha   90.00
_cell.angle_beta   90.00
_cell.angle_gamma   90.00
#
_symmetry.space_group_name_H-M   'P 1'
#
loop_
_entity.id
_entity.type
_entity.pdbx_description
1 polymer ?
#
loop_
_entity_poly.entity_id
_entity_poly.type
_entity_poly.pdbx_seq_one_letter_code
_entity_poly.pdbx_strand_id
1 'polypeptide(L)' 'MKVEFKRVPALDKCFSILDFFARKKEPSGITEISSALSINKSTVFNIVHTLTDLGVLENNSNKFRFGAKLYLLGKTAEKG' A
#
# COMPACT_ATOMS: atom_id res chain seq x y z
N MET A 1 -12.42 -27.33 -17.92
CA MET A 1 -11.26 -26.41 -18.10
C MET A 1 -10.81 -25.97 -16.72
N LYS A 2 -9.59 -26.33 -16.28
CA LYS A 2 -9.06 -25.81 -15.00
C LYS A 2 -8.60 -24.38 -15.25
N VAL A 3 -9.17 -23.41 -14.53
CA VAL A 3 -8.69 -22.02 -14.56
C VAL A 3 -7.33 -22.01 -13.86
N GLU A 4 -6.27 -21.70 -14.61
CA GLU A 4 -4.94 -21.55 -14.05
C GLU A 4 -4.84 -20.20 -13.34
N PHE A 5 -4.39 -20.22 -12.09
CA PHE A 5 -4.24 -19.00 -11.29
C PHE A 5 -3.09 -18.15 -11.84
N LYS A 6 -3.39 -16.95 -12.33
CA LYS A 6 -2.38 -15.97 -12.72
C LYS A 6 -2.19 -14.95 -11.59
N ARG A 7 -1.05 -15.05 -10.89
CA ARG A 7 -0.67 -14.07 -9.86
C ARG A 7 -0.58 -12.68 -10.45
N VAL A 8 -1.09 -11.68 -9.75
CA VAL A 8 -1.05 -10.26 -10.17
C VAL A 8 0.07 -9.55 -9.39
N PRO A 9 1.24 -9.29 -9.99
CA PRO A 9 2.41 -8.77 -9.25
C PRO A 9 2.18 -7.38 -8.64
N ALA A 10 1.24 -6.61 -9.19
CA ALA A 10 0.87 -5.31 -8.63
C ALA A 10 0.27 -5.43 -7.22
N LEU A 11 -0.47 -6.50 -6.94
CA LEU A 11 -1.02 -6.75 -5.60
C LEU A 11 0.10 -7.09 -4.61
N ASP A 12 1.08 -7.91 -5.00
CA ASP A 12 2.22 -8.22 -4.13
C ASP A 12 3.01 -6.96 -3.74
N LYS A 13 3.24 -6.07 -4.71
CA LYS A 13 3.92 -4.77 -4.46
C LYS A 13 3.06 -3.87 -3.58
N CYS A 14 1.74 -3.84 -3.80
CA CYS A 14 0.80 -3.10 -2.98
C CYS A 14 0.88 -3.54 -1.51
N PHE A 15 0.76 -4.84 -1.24
CA PHE A 15 0.86 -5.37 0.12
C PHE A 15 2.24 -5.13 0.75
N SER A 16 3.32 -5.25 -0.04
CA SER A 16 4.67 -4.94 0.44
C SER A 16 4.80 -3.47 0.90
N ILE A 17 4.14 -2.53 0.21
CA ILE A 17 4.09 -1.11 0.62
C ILE A 17 3.26 -0.93 1.89
N LEU A 18 2.12 -1.61 2.03
CA LEU A 18 1.31 -1.57 3.25
C LEU A 18 2.09 -2.12 4.45
N ASP A 19 2.77 -3.26 4.29
CA ASP A 19 3.62 -3.85 5.33
C ASP A 19 4.78 -2.94 5.73
N PHE A 20 5.36 -2.23 4.77
CA PHE A 20 6.38 -1.22 5.04
C PHE A 20 5.87 -0.13 5.99
N PHE A 21 4.67 0.42 5.75
CA PHE A 21 4.06 1.40 6.65
C PHE A 21 3.74 0.81 8.03
N ALA A 22 3.25 -0.43 8.08
CA ALA A 22 2.95 -1.11 9.34
C ALA A 22 4.20 -1.29 10.22
N ARG A 23 5.35 -1.57 9.62
CA ARG A 23 6.64 -1.73 10.33
C ARG A 23 7.25 -0.40 10.73
N LYS A 24 7.29 0.57 9.81
CA LYS A 24 7.96 1.87 10.05
C LYS A 24 7.18 2.75 11.03
N LYS A 25 5.84 2.63 11.08
CA LYS A 25 4.93 3.43 11.94
C LYS A 25 5.04 4.95 11.77
N GLU A 26 5.75 5.42 10.75
CA GLU A 26 5.95 6.83 10.44
C GLU A 26 5.56 7.13 8.98
N PRO A 27 5.07 8.36 8.69
CA PRO A 27 4.78 8.76 7.32
C PRO A 27 6.03 8.71 6.44
N SER A 28 5.89 8.22 5.21
CA SER A 28 7.02 8.07 4.29
C SER A 28 6.72 8.58 2.89
N GLY A 29 7.74 9.13 2.24
CA GLY A 29 7.68 9.57 0.85
C GLY A 29 8.04 8.47 -0.14
N ILE A 30 7.79 8.73 -1.42
CA ILE A 30 8.03 7.78 -2.53
C ILE A 30 9.48 7.29 -2.58
N THR A 31 10.45 8.18 -2.38
CA THR A 31 11.88 7.83 -2.42
C THR A 31 12.26 6.85 -1.30
N GLU A 32 11.75 7.07 -0.08
CA GLU A 32 12.03 6.18 1.05
C GLU A 32 11.47 4.78 0.81
N ILE A 33 10.23 4.69 0.33
CA ILE A 33 9.55 3.42 0.02
C ILE A 33 10.29 2.69 -1.12
N SER A 34 10.64 3.43 -2.17
CA SER A 34 11.36 2.90 -3.33
C SER A 34 12.71 2.28 -2.93
N SER A 35 13.49 2.98 -2.12
CA SER A 35 14.77 2.47 -1.62
C SER A 35 14.60 1.28 -0.69
N ALA A 36 13.64 1.34 0.25
CA ALA A 36 13.44 0.27 1.23
C ALA A 36 12.95 -1.04 0.61
N LEU A 37 12.13 -0.96 -0.45
CA LEU A 37 11.53 -2.14 -1.09
C LEU A 37 12.18 -2.52 -2.42
N SER A 38 13.17 -1.75 -2.89
CA SER A 38 13.78 -1.90 -4.22
C SER A 38 12.74 -1.91 -5.35
N ILE A 39 11.69 -1.11 -5.22
CA ILE A 39 10.64 -0.92 -6.22
C ILE A 39 10.91 0.40 -6.96
N ASN A 40 10.71 0.42 -8.28
CA ASN A 40 10.86 1.65 -9.08
C ASN A 40 9.94 2.77 -8.56
N LYS A 41 10.45 4.00 -8.49
CA LYS A 41 9.70 5.19 -8.05
C LYS A 41 8.40 5.42 -8.81
N SER A 42 8.33 5.15 -10.12
CA SER A 42 7.09 5.28 -10.90
C SER A 42 6.04 4.26 -10.46
N THR A 43 6.46 3.04 -10.13
CA THR A 43 5.57 1.99 -9.61
C THR A 43 5.10 2.35 -8.20
N VAL A 44 6.00 2.81 -7.33
CA VAL A 44 5.62 3.30 -6.00
C VAL A 44 4.62 4.44 -6.13
N PHE A 45 4.92 5.45 -6.95
CA PHE A 45 4.04 6.59 -7.24
C PHE A 45 2.64 6.12 -7.62
N ASN A 46 2.51 5.28 -8.64
CA ASN A 46 1.21 4.79 -9.09
C ASN A 46 0.46 4.05 -7.97
N ILE A 47 1.14 3.19 -7.21
CA ILE A 47 0.51 2.40 -6.14
C ILE A 47 0.06 3.31 -4.99
N VAL A 48 0.92 4.20 -4.48
CA VAL A 48 0.56 5.04 -3.32
C VAL A 48 -0.53 6.05 -3.67
N HIS A 49 -0.53 6.59 -4.88
CA HIS A 49 -1.61 7.46 -5.35
C HIS A 49 -2.92 6.69 -5.52
N THR A 50 -2.88 5.49 -6.13
CA THR A 50 -4.07 4.62 -6.22
C THR A 50 -4.61 4.28 -4.84
N LEU A 51 -3.75 3.92 -3.88
CA LEU A 51 -4.17 3.63 -2.50
C LEU A 51 -4.73 4.86 -1.78
N THR A 52 -4.23 6.05 -2.11
CA THR A 52 -4.74 7.32 -1.58
C THR A 52 -6.12 7.62 -2.13
N ASP A 53 -6.32 7.48 -3.44
CA ASP A 53 -7.63 7.65 -4.10
C ASP A 53 -8.66 6.65 -3.59
N LEU A 54 -8.21 5.42 -3.26
CA LEU A 54 -9.05 4.41 -2.64
C LEU A 54 -9.32 4.67 -1.15
N GLY A 55 -8.68 5.64 -0.51
CA GLY A 55 -8.79 5.98 0.92
C GLY A 55 -8.04 5.03 1.87
N VAL A 56 -7.22 4.12 1.32
CA VAL A 56 -6.41 3.15 2.08
C VAL A 56 -5.17 3.83 2.66
N LEU A 57 -4.60 4.78 1.92
CA LEU A 57 -3.57 5.71 2.41
C LEU A 57 -4.12 7.13 2.43
N GLU A 58 -3.43 8.01 3.16
CA GLU A 58 -3.61 9.45 3.13
C GLU A 58 -2.26 10.11 2.82
N ASN A 59 -2.28 11.16 2.02
CA ASN A 59 -1.11 11.99 1.75
C ASN A 59 -1.16 13.27 2.61
N ASN A 60 -0.08 13.53 3.36
CA ASN A 60 0.17 14.80 4.01
C ASN A 60 1.55 15.31 3.57
N SER A 61 1.58 16.41 2.81
CA SER A 61 2.82 17.09 2.41
C SER A 61 3.85 16.16 1.73
N ASN A 62 3.39 15.33 0.79
CA ASN A 62 4.17 14.32 0.06
C ASN A 62 4.67 13.13 0.89
N LYS A 63 4.13 12.96 2.11
CA LYS A 63 4.32 11.76 2.92
C LYS A 63 3.01 11.02 3.09
N PHE A 64 3.06 9.71 2.91
CA PHE A 64 1.89 8.84 2.97
C PHE A 64 1.83 8.13 4.32
N ARG A 65 0.60 7.88 4.80
CA ARG A 65 0.30 7.10 6.02
C ARG A 65 -0.99 6.31 5.82
N PHE A 66 -1.34 5.41 6.73
CA PHE A 66 -2.62 4.70 6.67
C PHE A 66 -3.81 5.64 6.78
N GLY A 67 -4.78 5.44 5.89
CA GLY A 67 -6.04 6.18 5.87
C GLY A 67 -7.17 5.43 6.58
N ALA A 68 -8.26 6.15 6.82
CA ALA A 68 -9.42 5.65 7.57
C ALA A 68 -10.03 4.37 6.99
N LYS A 69 -10.00 4.16 5.66
CA LYS A 69 -10.60 2.94 5.05
C LYS A 69 -9.89 1.67 5.49
N LEU A 70 -8.57 1.70 5.63
CA LEU A 70 -7.81 0.52 6.06
C LEU A 70 -8.21 0.11 7.48
N TYR A 71 -8.40 1.09 8.37
CA TYR A 71 -8.89 0.86 9.72
C TYR A 71 -10.29 0.22 9.72
N LEU A 72 -11.22 0.73 8.90
CA LEU A 72 -12.57 0.18 8.78
C LEU A 72 -12.57 -1.28 8.30
N LEU A 73 -11.74 -1.60 7.30
CA LEU A 73 -11.57 -2.96 6.79
C LEU A 73 -11.01 -3.90 7.87
N GLY A 74 -9.97 -3.47 8.59
CA GLY A 74 -9.39 -4.25 9.69
C GLY A 74 -10.37 -4.48 10.84
N LYS A 75 -11.12 -3.46 11.24
CA LYS A 75 -12.16 -3.56 12.27
C LYS A 75 -13.31 -4.49 11.88
N THR A 76 -13.64 -4.55 10.59
CA THR A 76 -14.67 -5.48 10.09
C THR A 76 -14.15 -6.91 10.09
N ALA A 77 -12.87 -7.11 9.80
CA ALA A 77 -12.22 -8.42 9.85
C ALA A 77 -12.11 -8.99 11.27
N GLU A 78 -11.96 -8.16 12.31
CA GLU A 78 -11.98 -8.61 13.72
C GLU A 78 -13.27 -9.33 14.12
N LYS A 79 -14.38 -9.03 13.43
CA LYS A 79 -15.70 -9.61 13.71
C LYS A 79 -16.02 -10.89 12.92
N GLY A 80 -15.13 -11.31 12.02
CA GLY A 80 -15.26 -12.54 11.23
C GLY A 80 -14.37 -13.64 11.79
#